data_AF-A0A960D7G4-F1
#
_entry.id   AF-A0A960D7G4-F1
#
_cell.length_a   1.000
_cell.length_b   1.000
_cell.length_c   1.000
_cell.angle_alpha   90.00
_cell.angle_beta   90.00
_cell.angle_gamma   90.00
#
_symmetry.space_group_name_H-M   'P 1'
#
loop_
_entity.id
_entity.type
_entity.pdbx_description
1 polymer ?
#
loop_
_entity_poly.entity_id
_entity_poly.type
_entity_poly.pdbx_seq_one_letter_code
_entity_poly.pdbx_strand_id
1 'polypeptide(L)'
;ILVEDPSRAERIEVTAHHVIIATGTKPARPVGVEFDENRVLDSDGILDLKSIPGSMVVVGAGVIGIEYASMFAALGTKVTVVEKRDTMLDFCDREIVEALSF
;
A
#
# COMPACT_ATOMS: atom_id res chain seq x y z
N ILE A 1 -0.27 -30.79 8.41
CA ILE A 1 -0.54 -29.59 7.57
C ILE A 1 0.41 -29.65 6.39
N LEU A 2 -0.11 -29.49 5.18
CA LEU A 2 0.73 -29.37 3.99
C LEU A 2 1.20 -27.92 3.88
N VAL A 3 2.52 -27.72 3.84
CA VAL A 3 3.15 -26.42 3.64
C VAL A 3 3.92 -26.50 2.33
N GLU A 4 3.72 -25.51 1.47
CA GLU A 4 4.52 -25.35 0.25
C GLU A 4 5.72 -24.48 0.62
N ASP A 5 6.93 -25.03 0.50
CA ASP A 5 8.17 -24.28 0.72
C ASP A 5 8.60 -23.61 -0.60
N PRO A 6 8.46 -22.28 -0.73
CA PRO A 6 8.80 -21.59 -1.98
C PRO A 6 10.30 -21.62 -2.27
N SER A 7 11.15 -21.83 -1.26
CA SER A 7 12.61 -21.89 -1.42
C SER A 7 13.10 -23.24 -1.95
N ARG A 8 12.30 -24.30 -1.78
CA ARG A 8 12.62 -25.67 -2.19
C ARG A 8 11.72 -26.22 -3.29
N ALA A 9 10.67 -25.47 -3.67
CA ALA A 9 9.64 -25.91 -4.61
C ALA A 9 9.07 -27.30 -4.26
N GLU A 10 8.97 -27.58 -2.95
CA GLU A 10 8.57 -28.88 -2.41
C GLU A 10 7.38 -28.70 -1.47
N ARG A 11 6.45 -29.66 -1.49
CA ARG A 11 5.37 -29.75 -0.50
C ARG A 11 5.82 -30.63 0.65
N ILE A 12 5.89 -30.04 1.84
CA ILE A 12 6.25 -30.75 3.06
C ILE A 12 5.02 -30.93 3.94
N GLU A 13 4.94 -32.07 4.62
CA GLU A 13 3.94 -32.32 5.64
C GLU A 13 4.51 -32.00 7.02
N VAL A 14 3.87 -31.08 7.74
CA VAL A 14 4.27 -30.64 9.07
C VAL A 14 3.21 -31.06 10.09
N THR A 15 3.64 -31.63 11.22
CA THR A 15 2.78 -32.01 12.34
C THR A 15 3.15 -31.19 13.57
N ALA A 16 2.14 -30.66 14.28
CA ALA A 16 2.32 -29.92 15.51
C ALA A 16 1.09 -30.07 16.41
N HIS A 17 1.26 -29.90 17.72
CA HIS A 17 0.14 -29.90 18.67
C HIS A 17 -0.77 -28.66 18.50
N HIS A 18 -0.17 -27.51 18.14
CA HIS A 18 -0.86 -26.25 17.94
C HIS A 18 -0.26 -25.54 16.74
N VAL A 19 -1.08 -24.76 16.03
CA VAL A 19 -0.72 -24.11 14.77
C VAL A 19 -1.25 -22.68 14.80
N ILE A 20 -0.39 -21.72 14.45
CA ILE A 20 -0.75 -20.29 14.35
C ILE A 20 -0.65 -19.88 12.88
N ILE A 21 -1.71 -19.24 12.37
CA ILE A 21 -1.71 -18.60 11.05
C ILE A 21 -1.31 -17.14 11.23
N ALA A 22 -0.13 -16.78 10.71
CA ALA A 22 0.44 -15.44 10.83
C ALA A 22 1.07 -14.98 9.50
N THR A 23 0.33 -15.12 8.39
CA THR A 23 0.84 -14.90 7.02
C THR A 23 0.97 -13.43 6.62
N GLY A 24 0.54 -12.50 7.48
CA GLY A 24 0.53 -11.07 7.18
C GLY A 24 -0.41 -10.69 6.02
N THR A 25 -0.15 -9.53 5.42
CA THR A 25 -0.91 -8.95 4.31
C THR A 25 0.01 -8.58 3.15
N LYS A 26 -0.58 -8.29 1.99
CA LYS A 26 0.12 -7.77 0.81
C LYS A 26 -0.66 -6.59 0.23
N PRO A 27 0.00 -5.65 -0.47
CA PRO A 27 -0.69 -4.55 -1.13
C PRO A 27 -1.75 -5.07 -2.13
N ALA A 28 -2.86 -4.35 -2.23
CA ALA A 28 -3.91 -4.70 -3.17
C ALA A 28 -3.48 -4.35 -4.61
N ARG A 29 -3.57 -5.31 -5.52
CA ARG A 29 -3.34 -5.13 -6.96
C ARG A 29 -4.64 -5.40 -7.73
N PRO A 30 -5.44 -4.38 -8.06
CA PRO A 30 -6.73 -4.55 -8.73
C PRO A 30 -6.58 -5.20 -10.11
N VAL A 31 -7.57 -6.04 -10.47
CA VAL A 31 -7.62 -6.65 -11.81
C VAL A 31 -7.71 -5.55 -12.88
N GLY A 32 -6.87 -5.64 -13.90
CA GLY A 32 -6.81 -4.67 -15.00
C GLY A 32 -5.87 -3.49 -14.79
N VAL A 33 -5.18 -3.42 -13.65
CA VAL A 33 -4.07 -2.47 -13.43
C VAL A 33 -2.76 -3.21 -13.55
N GLU A 34 -1.93 -2.82 -14.51
CA GLU A 34 -0.58 -3.36 -14.65
C GLU A 34 0.40 -2.55 -13.77
N PHE A 35 1.04 -3.25 -12.85
CA PHE A 35 2.11 -2.70 -12.01
C PHE A 35 3.44 -3.00 -12.72
N ASP A 36 4.10 -1.95 -13.18
CA ASP A 36 5.34 -2.03 -13.96
C ASP A 36 6.60 -1.84 -13.09
N GLU A 37 6.43 -1.71 -11.78
CA GLU A 37 7.48 -1.47 -10.78
C GLU A 37 8.35 -0.23 -11.10
N ASN A 38 7.79 0.73 -11.85
CA ASN A 38 8.49 1.96 -12.22
C ASN A 38 7.56 3.19 -12.16
N ARG A 39 6.42 3.15 -12.87
CA ARG A 39 5.43 4.24 -12.92
C ARG A 39 4.18 3.91 -12.11
N VAL A 40 3.78 2.65 -12.09
CA VAL A 40 2.65 2.15 -11.31
C VAL A 40 3.22 1.25 -10.22
N LEU A 41 3.20 1.77 -9.00
CA LEU A 41 3.81 1.18 -7.82
C LEU A 41 2.73 0.92 -6.77
N ASP A 42 2.94 -0.09 -5.94
CA ASP A 42 2.23 -0.24 -4.67
C ASP A 42 3.08 0.28 -3.49
N SER A 43 2.59 0.12 -2.27
CA SER A 43 3.28 0.58 -1.06
C SER A 43 4.61 -0.13 -0.80
N ASP A 44 4.81 -1.32 -1.36
CA ASP A 44 6.07 -2.04 -1.22
C ASP A 44 7.09 -1.46 -2.22
N GLY A 45 6.70 -1.32 -3.49
CA GLY A 45 7.58 -0.84 -4.56
C GLY A 45 7.93 0.65 -4.50
N ILE A 46 7.14 1.49 -3.81
CA ILE A 46 7.40 2.93 -3.73
C ILE A 46 8.71 3.28 -3.01
N LEU A 47 9.20 2.39 -2.15
CA LEU A 47 10.46 2.57 -1.43
C LEU A 47 11.69 2.41 -2.34
N ASP A 48 11.53 1.80 -3.51
CA ASP A 48 12.60 1.59 -4.49
C ASP A 48 12.73 2.74 -5.51
N LEU A 49 12.00 3.84 -5.30
CA LEU A 49 12.10 5.03 -6.15
C LEU A 49 13.52 5.59 -6.17
N LYS A 50 14.08 5.74 -7.37
CA LYS A 50 15.44 6.26 -7.58
C LYS A 50 15.54 7.77 -7.45
N SER A 51 14.42 8.48 -7.54
CA SER A 51 14.34 9.93 -7.43
C SER A 51 12.94 10.36 -6.99
N ILE A 52 12.86 11.56 -6.42
CA ILE A 52 11.58 12.18 -6.05
C ILE A 52 10.88 12.67 -7.33
N PRO A 53 9.65 12.21 -7.62
CA PRO A 53 8.96 12.62 -8.84
C PRO A 53 8.47 14.07 -8.72
N GLY A 54 8.41 14.79 -9.84
CA GLY A 54 7.83 16.13 -9.87
C GLY A 54 6.31 16.14 -9.62
N SER A 55 5.63 15.04 -9.92
CA SER A 55 4.19 14.85 -9.65
C SER A 55 3.86 13.38 -9.41
N MET A 56 2.84 13.12 -8.59
CA MET A 56 2.38 11.78 -8.24
C MET A 56 0.86 11.73 -8.13
N VAL A 57 0.27 10.59 -8.51
CA VAL A 57 -1.12 10.26 -8.19
C VAL A 57 -1.12 9.16 -7.14
N VAL A 58 -1.80 9.40 -6.03
CA VAL A 58 -2.06 8.40 -4.99
C VAL A 58 -3.50 7.91 -5.13
N VAL A 59 -3.68 6.61 -5.32
CA VAL A 59 -5.00 5.99 -5.44
C VAL A 59 -5.39 5.37 -4.09
N GLY A 60 -6.41 5.93 -3.46
CA GLY A 60 -6.88 5.57 -2.12
C GLY A 60 -6.47 6.59 -1.07
N ALA A 61 -7.45 7.15 -0.37
CA ALA A 61 -7.27 8.12 0.71
C ALA A 61 -7.46 7.46 2.10
N GLY A 62 -6.87 6.27 2.25
CA GLY A 62 -6.69 5.62 3.55
C GLY A 62 -5.37 6.03 4.20
N VAL A 63 -5.07 5.46 5.38
CA VAL A 63 -3.87 5.79 6.17
C VAL A 63 -2.59 5.79 5.33
N ILE A 64 -2.27 4.64 4.70
CA ILE A 64 -1.05 4.47 3.91
C ILE A 64 -0.98 5.48 2.76
N GLY A 65 -2.09 5.69 2.04
CA GLY A 65 -2.16 6.63 0.93
C GLY A 65 -1.86 8.06 1.37
N ILE A 66 -2.42 8.49 2.50
CA ILE A 66 -2.22 9.84 3.02
C ILE A 66 -0.83 10.04 3.63
N GLU A 67 -0.27 9.02 4.29
CA GLU A 67 1.12 9.06 4.75
C GLU A 67 2.09 9.33 3.59
N TYR A 68 1.97 8.58 2.50
CA TYR A 68 2.80 8.81 1.31
C TYR A 68 2.48 10.16 0.65
N ALA A 69 1.21 10.52 0.52
CA ALA A 69 0.83 11.80 -0.07
C ALA A 69 1.45 12.98 0.68
N SER A 70 1.32 13.01 2.01
CA SER A 70 1.90 14.05 2.86
C SER A 70 3.43 14.04 2.80
N MET A 71 4.06 12.87 2.83
CA MET A 71 5.52 12.75 2.73
C MET A 71 6.05 13.30 1.40
N PHE A 72 5.47 12.88 0.27
CA PHE A 72 5.91 13.33 -1.05
C PHE A 72 5.58 14.81 -1.29
N ALA A 73 4.44 15.30 -0.81
CA ALA A 73 4.12 16.73 -0.84
C ALA A 73 5.16 17.56 -0.08
N ALA A 74 5.58 17.11 1.11
CA ALA A 74 6.64 17.75 1.89
C ALA A 74 8.01 17.74 1.18
N LEU A 75 8.27 16.73 0.35
CA LEU A 75 9.47 16.64 -0.50
C LEU A 75 9.37 17.46 -1.80
N GLY A 76 8.26 18.17 -2.03
CA GLY A 76 8.06 19.05 -3.18
C GLY A 76 7.41 18.38 -4.40
N THR A 77 6.94 17.13 -4.28
CA THR A 77 6.14 16.49 -5.33
C THR A 77 4.74 17.11 -5.37
N LYS A 78 4.24 17.44 -6.57
CA LYS A 78 2.83 17.78 -6.74
C LYS A 78 1.97 16.50 -6.64
N VAL A 79 1.30 16.30 -5.52
CA VAL A 79 0.49 15.10 -5.26
C VAL A 79 -0.98 15.35 -5.59
N THR A 80 -1.60 14.41 -6.29
CA THR A 80 -3.06 14.32 -6.46
C THR A 80 -3.54 13.04 -5.79
N VAL A 81 -4.48 13.14 -4.87
CA VAL A 81 -5.12 11.96 -4.24
C VAL A 81 -6.46 11.69 -4.92
N VAL A 82 -6.72 10.42 -5.27
CA VAL A 82 -7.98 9.96 -5.86
C VAL A 82 -8.60 8.91 -4.95
N GLU A 83 -9.82 9.16 -4.46
CA GLU A 83 -10.58 8.25 -3.61
C GLU A 83 -11.96 8.00 -4.21
N LYS A 84 -12.44 6.76 -4.08
CA LYS A 84 -13.76 6.36 -4.58
C LYS A 84 -14.86 6.71 -3.58
N ARG A 85 -14.55 6.68 -2.29
CA ARG A 85 -15.44 7.07 -1.19
C ARG A 85 -15.68 8.58 -1.17
N ASP A 86 -16.77 8.99 -0.54
CA ASP A 86 -17.13 10.41 -0.40
C ASP A 86 -16.18 11.17 0.54
N THR A 87 -15.55 10.47 1.48
CA THR A 87 -14.67 11.07 2.50
C THR A 87 -13.37 10.28 2.65
N MET A 88 -12.27 11.01 2.78
CA MET A 88 -10.96 10.49 3.20
C MET A 88 -10.95 10.21 4.70
N LEU A 89 -10.20 9.17 5.12
CA LEU A 89 -9.99 8.82 6.53
C LEU A 89 -11.28 8.92 7.38
N ASP A 90 -12.35 8.26 6.93
CA ASP A 90 -13.70 8.31 7.52
C ASP A 90 -13.79 7.94 9.02
N PHE A 91 -12.77 7.27 9.54
CA PHE A 91 -12.62 6.94 10.96
C PHE A 91 -11.98 8.05 11.81
N CYS A 92 -11.37 9.07 11.19
CA CYS A 92 -10.74 10.19 11.87
C CYS A 92 -11.76 11.30 12.20
N ASP A 93 -11.41 12.14 13.17
CA ASP A 93 -12.17 13.35 13.45
C ASP A 93 -12.19 14.26 12.22
N ARG A 94 -13.35 14.90 11.97
CA ARG A 94 -13.58 15.70 10.77
C ARG A 94 -12.64 16.91 10.69
N GLU A 95 -12.31 17.54 11.82
CA GLU A 95 -11.39 18.69 11.83
C GLU A 95 -9.98 18.29 11.37
N ILE A 96 -9.55 17.07 11.71
CA ILE A 96 -8.26 16.52 11.26
C ILE A 96 -8.29 16.23 9.75
N VAL A 97 -9.38 15.66 9.24
CA VAL A 97 -9.55 15.40 7.80
C VAL A 97 -9.57 16.70 7.01
N GLU A 98 -10.26 17.73 7.51
CA GLU A 98 -10.30 19.06 6.91
C GLU A 98 -8.89 19.67 6.87
N ALA A 99 -8.14 19.62 7.97
CA ALA A 99 -6.77 20.15 8.03
C ALA A 99 -5.80 19.48 7.04
N LEU A 100 -6.02 18.20 6.71
CA LEU A 100 -5.21 17.45 5.74
C LEU A 100 -5.63 17.67 4.28
N SER A 101 -6.78 18.30 4.04
CA SER A 101 -7.32 18.54 2.70
C SER A 101 -6.86 19.87 2.08
N PHE A 102 -6.11 20.69 2.82
CA PHE A 102 -5.58 22.00 2.42
C PHE A 102 -4.05 21.96 2.28
#